data_AF-A0A2N9P027-F1
#
_entry.id   AF-A0A2N9P027-F1
#
_cell.length_a   1.000
_cell.length_b   1.000
_cell.length_c   1.000
_cell.angle_alpha   90.00
_cell.angle_beta   90.00
_cell.angle_gamma   90.00
#
_symmetry.space_group_name_H-M   'P 1'
#
loop_
_entity.id
_entity.type
_entity.pdbx_description
1 polymer ?
#
loop_
_entity_poly.entity_id
_entity_poly.type
_entity_poly.pdbx_seq_one_letter_code
_entity_poly.pdbx_strand_id
1 'polypeptide(L)' 'MAAAELAQRMGLPLGHEVEVWLCGGIRLRGKLRLQEEMLFIEEERVRHLELTVDNVAFAYREMESCVRLD' A
#
# COMPACT_ATOMS: atom_id res chain seq x y z
N MET A 1 10.66 0.23 -14.20
CA MET A 1 9.48 -0.56 -13.78
C MET A 1 8.60 0.37 -12.98
N ALA A 2 7.35 0.53 -13.41
CA ALA A 2 6.42 1.47 -12.79
C ALA A 2 5.97 0.92 -11.44
N ALA A 3 5.67 1.81 -10.49
CA ALA A 3 5.30 1.43 -9.14
C ALA A 3 4.01 0.56 -9.10
N ALA A 4 3.14 0.70 -10.10
CA ALA A 4 1.98 -0.16 -10.34
C ALA A 4 2.34 -1.62 -10.66
N GLU A 5 3.40 -1.88 -11.42
CA GLU A 5 3.85 -3.26 -11.73
C GLU A 5 4.35 -3.97 -10.47
N LEU A 6 4.98 -3.22 -9.55
CA LEU A 6 5.47 -3.76 -8.28
C LEU A 6 4.31 -4.12 -7.35
N ALA A 7 3.30 -3.25 -7.25
CA ALA A 7 2.10 -3.53 -6.46
C ALA A 7 1.28 -4.70 -7.02
N GLN A 8 1.23 -4.86 -8.35
CA GLN A 8 0.59 -6.00 -8.99
C GLN A 8 1.34 -7.31 -8.72
N ARG A 9 2.68 -7.29 -8.73
CA ARG A 9 3.52 -8.42 -8.28
C ARG A 9 3.31 -8.77 -6.81
N MET A 10 2.89 -7.81 -5.98
CA MET A 10 2.63 -7.98 -4.55
C MET A 10 1.21 -8.43 -4.23
N GLY A 11 0.32 -8.52 -5.23
CA GLY A 11 -1.08 -8.89 -5.02
C GLY A 11 -1.90 -7.85 -4.25
N LEU A 12 -1.45 -6.58 -4.24
CA LEU A 12 -2.17 -5.52 -3.54
C LEU A 12 -3.41 -5.07 -4.32
N PRO A 13 -4.59 -4.94 -3.66
CA PRO A 13 -5.83 -4.50 -4.31
C PRO A 13 -5.83 -2.97 -4.52
N LEU A 14 -4.89 -2.45 -5.32
CA LEU A 14 -4.84 -1.03 -5.65
C LEU A 14 -6.09 -0.59 -6.42
N GLY A 15 -6.62 0.59 -6.06
CA GLY A 15 -7.82 1.15 -6.67
C GLY A 15 -9.13 0.56 -6.15
N HIS A 16 -9.08 -0.34 -5.17
CA HIS A 16 -10.24 -0.98 -4.55
C HIS A 16 -10.51 -0.41 -3.15
N GLU A 17 -11.74 -0.61 -2.67
CA GLU A 17 -12.12 -0.33 -1.29
C GLU A 17 -11.51 -1.41 -0.39
N VAL A 18 -10.75 -0.98 0.62
CA VAL A 18 -10.05 -1.90 1.51
C VAL A 18 -10.25 -1.52 2.97
N GLU A 19 -10.07 -2.50 3.84
CA GLU A 19 -9.75 -2.33 5.24
C GLU A 19 -8.30 -2.73 5.47
N VAL A 20 -7.50 -1.79 5.95
CA VAL A 20 -6.08 -2.00 6.26
C VAL A 20 -5.89 -1.92 7.77
N TRP A 21 -5.23 -2.93 8.32
CA TRP A 21 -4.77 -2.97 9.70
C TRP A 21 -3.29 -2.63 9.72
N LEU A 22 -2.93 -1.57 10.45
CA LEU A 22 -1.56 -1.17 10.67
C LEU A 22 -1.08 -1.57 12.07
N CYS A 23 0.24 -1.75 12.18
CA CYS A 23 0.94 -1.98 13.43
C CYS A 23 0.50 -0.98 14.48
N GLY A 24 0.17 -1.48 15.67
CA GLY A 24 -0.35 -0.65 16.76
C GLY A 24 -1.88 -0.58 16.81
N GLY A 25 -2.59 -1.41 16.03
CA GLY A 25 -4.05 -1.54 16.11
C GLY A 25 -4.80 -0.40 15.41
N ILE A 26 -4.16 0.30 14.49
CA ILE A 26 -4.80 1.35 13.69
C ILE A 26 -5.52 0.68 12.53
N ARG A 27 -6.79 1.02 12.34
CA ARG A 27 -7.60 0.52 11.22
C ARG A 27 -7.94 1.66 10.28
N LEU A 28 -7.52 1.52 9.03
CA LEU A 28 -7.85 2.44 7.94
C LEU A 28 -8.87 1.77 7.02
N ARG A 29 -9.81 2.56 6.51
CA ARG A 29 -10.80 2.10 5.53
C ARG A 29 -10.95 3.16 4.45
N GLY A 30 -10.97 2.73 3.20
CA GLY A 30 -11.15 3.59 2.05
C GLY A 30 -10.47 3.02 0.81
N LYS A 31 -10.19 3.88 -0.17
CA LYS A 31 -9.60 3.44 -1.43
C LYS A 31 -8.08 3.31 -1.32
N LEU A 32 -7.55 2.10 -1.54
CA LEU A 32 -6.10 1.87 -1.56
C LEU A 32 -5.48 2.49 -2.80
N ARG A 33 -4.48 3.35 -2.62
CA ARG A 33 -3.71 3.97 -3.69
C ARG A 33 -2.23 3.91 -3.36
N LEU A 34 -1.42 3.92 -4.41
CA LEU A 34 0.02 4.01 -4.27
C LEU A 34 0.42 5.49 -4.25
N GLN A 35 1.25 5.88 -3.28
CA GLN A 35 1.81 7.22 -3.27
C GLN A 35 3.03 7.22 -4.19
N GLU A 36 2.87 7.69 -5.42
CA GLU A 36 3.93 7.75 -6.42
C GLU A 36 4.91 8.90 -6.16
N GLU A 37 5.74 8.78 -5.12
CA GLU A 37 6.95 9.58 -4.93
C GLU A 37 8.17 8.68 -4.70
N MET A 38 8.40 7.68 -5.55
CA MET A 38 9.69 6.97 -5.58
C MET A 38 10.27 6.92 -6.98
N LEU A 39 10.99 8.00 -7.30
CA LEU A 39 12.02 8.05 -8.32
C LEU A 39 13.11 7.01 -8.00
N PHE A 40 13.09 5.91 -8.76
CA PHE A 40 14.22 5.04 -9.12
C PHE A 40 14.83 4.05 -8.09
N ILE A 41 14.74 2.76 -8.52
CA ILE A 41 15.71 1.64 -8.48
C ILE A 41 16.05 1.02 -7.10
N GLU A 42 15.64 -0.24 -6.92
CA GLU A 42 16.38 -1.42 -6.40
C GLU A 42 15.44 -2.44 -5.70
N GLU A 43 15.63 -3.74 -5.96
CA GLU A 43 14.75 -4.86 -5.57
C GLU A 43 14.58 -5.05 -4.04
N GLU A 44 15.40 -4.40 -3.21
CA GLU A 44 15.28 -4.43 -1.73
C GLU A 44 14.19 -3.49 -1.16
N ARG A 45 13.55 -2.66 -1.98
CA ARG A 45 12.73 -1.53 -1.49
C ARG A 45 11.23 -1.78 -1.26
N VAL A 46 10.76 -3.03 -1.32
CA VAL A 46 9.35 -3.35 -1.03
C VAL A 46 8.90 -2.78 0.33
N ARG A 47 9.79 -2.78 1.33
CA ARG A 47 9.52 -2.27 2.68
C ARG A 47 9.38 -0.74 2.77
N HIS A 48 9.88 -0.02 1.77
CA HIS A 48 9.82 1.44 1.69
C HIS A 48 8.64 1.93 0.87
N LEU A 49 7.85 1.04 0.26
CA LEU A 49 6.69 1.42 -0.53
C LEU A 49 5.67 2.19 0.32
N GLU A 50 5.36 3.43 -0.06
CA GLU A 50 4.33 4.24 0.59
C GLU A 50 2.97 4.03 -0.09
N LEU A 51 1.99 3.64 0.73
CA LEU A 51 0.60 3.43 0.36
C LEU A 51 -0.26 4.49 0.99
N THR A 52 -1.41 4.75 0.38
CA THR A 52 -2.42 5.66 0.90
C THR A 52 -3.76 4.96 0.92
N VAL A 53 -4.48 5.09 2.02
CA VAL A 53 -5.92 4.82 2.08
C VAL A 53 -6.59 6.17 2.25
N ASP A 54 -7.34 6.57 1.23
CA ASP A 54 -7.89 7.92 1.07
C ASP A 54 -6.80 9.01 1.18
N ASN A 55 -6.69 9.67 2.33
CA ASN A 55 -5.74 10.76 2.62
C ASN A 55 -4.68 10.39 3.68
N VAL A 56 -4.67 9.13 4.15
CA VAL A 56 -3.71 8.66 5.16
C VAL A 56 -2.63 7.84 4.46
N ALA A 57 -1.40 8.34 4.51
CA ALA A 57 -0.21 7.64 4.03
C ALA A 57 0.37 6.72 5.11
N PHE A 58 0.88 5.57 4.69
CA PHE A 58 1.58 4.60 5.53
C PHE A 58 2.57 3.80 4.69
N ALA A 59 3.64 3.32 5.30
CA ALA A 59 4.58 2.43 4.64
C ALA A 59 4.04 0.99 4.63
N TYR A 60 4.33 0.23 3.57
CA TYR A 60 3.94 -1.17 3.46
C TYR A 60 4.40 -2.01 4.66
N ARG A 61 5.55 -1.69 5.26
CA ARG A 61 6.07 -2.36 6.47
C ARG A 61 5.21 -2.16 7.73
N GLU A 62 4.37 -1.14 7.74
CA GLU A 62 3.46 -0.85 8.85
C GLU A 62 2.14 -1.61 8.70
N MET A 63 1.89 -2.21 7.53
CA MET A 63 0.66 -2.95 7.27
C MET A 63 0.77 -4.38 7.80
N GLU A 64 -0.13 -4.73 8.70
CA GLU A 64 -0.29 -6.09 9.23
C GLU A 64 -1.25 -6.91 8.36
N SER A 65 -2.33 -6.30 7.88
CA SER A 65 -3.32 -6.97 7.04
C SER A 65 -4.02 -5.98 6.11
N CYS A 66 -4.44 -6.45 4.94
CA CYS A 66 -5.26 -5.71 3.99
C CYS A 66 -6.35 -6.64 3.46
N VAL A 67 -7.61 -6.26 3.69
CA VAL A 67 -8.79 -6.99 3.25
C VAL A 67 -9.53 -6.13 2.26
N ARG A 68 -9.81 -6.69 1.08
CA ARG A 68 -10.66 -6.03 0.09
C ARG A 68 -12.12 -6.11 0.54
N LEU A 69 -12.86 -5.01 0.42
CA LEU A 69 -14.25 -4.89 0.87
C LEU A 69 -15.27 -4.99 -0.28
N ASP A 70 -14.80 -5.06 -1.54
CA ASP A 70 -15.59 -5.31 -2.75
C ASP A 70 -15.50 -6.74 -3.30
#